data_AF-A0A970Q5C2-F1
#
_entry.id   AF-A0A970Q5C2-F1
#
_cell.length_a   1.000
_cell.length_b   1.000
_cell.length_c   1.000
_cell.angle_alpha   90.00
_cell.angle_beta   90.00
_cell.angle_gamma   90.00
#
_symmetry.space_group_name_H-M   'P 1'
#
loop_
_entity.id
_entity.type
_entity.pdbx_description
1 polymer ?
#
loop_
_entity_poly.entity_id
_entity_poly.type
_entity_poly.pdbx_seq_one_letter_code
_entity_poly.pdbx_strand_id
1 'polypeptide(L)'
;MGDGIMAGMPDAPTSSRRPQGRVGATAVRALFLMMVVAVLASAGFVLAPADAVQAQPQLGIPEQFWVEDWGTRSHRPIQASPRYVGDHVVVYVEEYVELSDYTVLDLGSKFDGIIYPTLTTALGSEPDPGVDGDHRIAILIYDFNDPTDSIDGSFDYRDMDLSVGFPYSNRREMFYLNLRALRTDPYCAPNLAAHEFTHLIVHYRGVMLDPSGRSESEPAWLVEG
;
A
#
# COMPACT_ATOMS: atom_id res chain seq x y z
N MET A 1 76.29 87.42 -17.93
CA MET A 1 75.22 88.41 -17.67
C MET A 1 73.92 87.80 -18.14
N GLY A 2 72.93 87.72 -17.25
CA GLY A 2 71.57 87.28 -17.58
C GLY A 2 71.17 85.92 -17.01
N ASP A 3 70.66 85.97 -15.78
CA ASP A 3 69.53 85.21 -15.21
C ASP A 3 68.55 84.61 -16.24
N GLY A 4 67.78 83.54 -16.03
CA GLY A 4 67.48 82.74 -14.85
C GLY A 4 66.37 81.73 -15.21
N ILE A 5 66.63 80.45 -14.88
CA ILE A 5 65.77 79.40 -14.28
C ILE A 5 64.23 79.59 -14.33
N MET A 6 63.48 78.55 -14.75
CA MET A 6 62.51 77.82 -13.89
C MET A 6 61.62 76.76 -14.58
N ALA A 7 61.31 75.75 -13.76
CA ALA A 7 60.23 74.76 -13.82
C ALA A 7 60.46 73.49 -14.68
N GLY A 8 60.31 72.27 -14.15
CA GLY A 8 59.90 71.87 -12.81
C GLY A 8 59.86 70.34 -12.65
N MET A 9 60.27 69.92 -11.45
CA MET A 9 59.88 68.76 -10.63
C MET A 9 60.05 67.29 -11.12
N PRO A 10 60.36 66.36 -10.17
CA PRO A 10 61.28 65.25 -10.42
C PRO A 10 60.69 63.82 -10.24
N ASP A 11 61.57 62.88 -10.58
CA ASP A 11 61.45 61.43 -10.77
C ASP A 11 61.13 60.53 -9.56
N ALA A 12 60.51 59.37 -9.87
CA ALA A 12 60.80 57.95 -9.51
C ALA A 12 61.38 57.57 -8.11
N PRO A 13 61.23 56.32 -7.58
CA PRO A 13 61.89 55.15 -8.18
C PRO A 13 61.25 53.75 -7.93
N THR A 14 62.00 52.76 -8.42
CA THR A 14 61.80 51.33 -8.74
C THR A 14 61.93 50.28 -7.62
N SER A 15 61.54 49.04 -7.97
CA SER A 15 62.08 47.72 -7.51
C SER A 15 61.54 47.16 -6.17
N SER A 16 61.50 45.87 -5.83
CA SER A 16 61.80 44.57 -6.46
C SER A 16 61.33 43.41 -5.53
N ARG A 17 61.17 42.20 -6.10
CA ARG A 17 61.28 40.83 -5.53
C ARG A 17 60.37 40.32 -4.38
N ARG A 18 59.77 39.15 -4.65
CA ARG A 18 59.29 38.14 -3.67
C ARG A 18 60.44 37.37 -3.01
N PRO A 19 60.18 36.73 -1.86
CA PRO A 19 60.31 35.27 -1.77
C PRO A 19 59.17 34.56 -1.00
N GLN A 20 59.05 33.25 -1.24
CA GLN A 20 58.15 32.30 -0.56
C GLN A 20 58.74 31.81 0.78
N GLY A 21 57.86 31.44 1.74
CA GLY A 21 58.09 30.25 2.59
C GLY A 21 57.88 30.38 4.11
N ARG A 22 57.10 29.40 4.62
CA ARG A 22 57.11 28.73 5.94
C ARG A 22 56.10 29.06 7.06
N VAL A 23 55.43 27.96 7.41
CA VAL A 23 54.55 27.57 8.51
C VAL A 23 55.16 27.76 9.92
N GLY A 24 54.31 28.07 10.91
CA GLY A 24 54.61 27.94 12.34
C GLY A 24 53.37 28.19 13.22
N ALA A 25 53.07 27.28 14.13
CA ALA A 25 51.84 27.16 14.91
C ALA A 25 51.97 27.61 16.38
N THR A 26 50.85 28.01 17.01
CA THR A 26 50.57 27.98 18.48
C THR A 26 49.07 28.27 18.68
N ALA A 27 48.19 27.29 18.91
CA ALA A 27 47.91 26.56 20.16
C ALA A 27 47.25 27.41 21.27
N VAL A 28 45.93 27.27 21.44
CA VAL A 28 45.29 27.26 22.77
C VAL A 28 44.35 26.06 22.82
N ARG A 29 44.63 25.17 23.79
CA ARG A 29 43.93 23.91 24.06
C ARG A 29 42.82 24.15 25.08
N ALA A 30 41.66 23.54 24.89
CA ALA A 30 40.78 23.12 25.98
C ALA A 30 40.32 21.69 25.68
N LEU A 31 40.57 20.78 26.62
CA LEU A 31 40.26 19.35 26.58
C LEU A 31 39.22 19.08 27.68
N PHE A 32 38.09 18.43 27.37
CA PHE A 32 37.41 17.49 28.27
C PHE A 32 36.42 16.58 27.49
N LEU A 33 36.93 15.38 27.16
CA LEU A 33 36.39 14.02 27.38
C LEU A 33 34.91 13.59 27.10
N MET A 34 34.81 12.46 26.37
CA MET A 34 33.82 11.34 26.39
C MET A 34 32.50 11.37 25.57
N MET A 35 32.55 10.66 24.42
CA MET A 35 31.76 9.47 24.01
C MET A 35 30.23 9.52 23.71
N VAL A 36 29.89 9.12 22.46
CA VAL A 36 28.68 8.42 21.89
C VAL A 36 27.33 9.19 21.99
N VAL A 37 26.47 9.34 20.97
CA VAL A 37 25.67 8.34 20.22
C VAL A 37 24.98 8.97 18.98
N ALA A 38 24.94 8.13 17.93
CA ALA A 38 24.01 7.96 16.79
C ALA A 38 22.97 9.02 16.35
N VAL A 39 22.94 9.17 15.01
CA VAL A 39 21.80 9.24 14.08
C VAL A 39 20.60 10.13 14.46
N LEU A 40 20.42 11.20 13.68
CA LEU A 40 19.09 11.73 13.37
C LEU A 40 18.89 11.63 11.87
N ALA A 41 18.32 10.51 11.43
CA ALA A 41 17.54 10.49 10.21
C ALA A 41 16.38 11.45 10.46
N SER A 42 16.42 12.61 9.79
CA SER A 42 15.29 13.52 9.76
C SER A 42 14.09 12.72 9.25
N ALA A 43 13.07 12.62 10.09
CA ALA A 43 11.78 12.08 9.76
C ALA A 43 11.19 12.87 8.60
N GLY A 44 11.43 12.39 7.38
CA GLY A 44 10.64 12.73 6.21
C GLY A 44 9.28 12.09 6.38
N PHE A 45 8.41 12.75 7.15
CA PHE A 45 6.98 12.45 7.12
C PHE A 45 6.49 12.89 5.73
N VAL A 46 6.48 11.97 4.77
CA VAL A 46 5.75 12.20 3.52
C VAL A 46 4.29 12.12 3.91
N LEU A 47 3.66 13.29 4.05
CA LEU A 47 2.20 13.39 4.01
C LEU A 47 1.77 12.86 2.65
N ALA A 48 1.28 11.61 2.60
CA ALA A 48 0.52 11.14 1.47
C ALA A 48 -0.68 12.10 1.31
N PRO A 49 -0.98 12.60 0.11
CA PRO A 49 -2.13 13.45 -0.08
C PRO A 49 -3.39 12.65 0.29
N ALA A 50 -4.25 13.26 1.10
CA ALA A 50 -5.46 12.65 1.65
C ALA A 50 -6.56 12.36 0.60
N ASP A 51 -6.27 12.54 -0.69
CA ASP A 51 -7.18 12.35 -1.82
C ASP A 51 -6.46 11.72 -3.03
N ALA A 52 -5.44 10.88 -2.82
CA ALA A 52 -4.92 10.07 -3.92
C ALA A 52 -5.99 9.04 -4.30
N VAL A 53 -6.86 9.39 -5.25
CA VAL A 53 -7.61 8.41 -6.04
C VAL A 53 -6.61 7.32 -6.42
N GLN A 54 -6.82 6.11 -5.92
CA GLN A 54 -5.91 5.02 -6.27
C GLN A 54 -5.85 4.90 -7.78
N ALA A 55 -4.63 4.85 -8.31
CA ALA A 55 -4.45 4.63 -9.73
C ALA A 55 -5.17 3.33 -10.09
N GLN A 56 -5.95 3.36 -11.17
CA GLN A 56 -6.73 2.23 -11.62
C GLN A 56 -5.83 0.98 -11.73
N PRO A 57 -6.22 -0.18 -11.17
CA PRO A 57 -5.42 -1.40 -11.23
C PRO A 57 -5.03 -1.74 -12.66
N GLN A 58 -3.74 -1.93 -12.85
CA GLN A 58 -3.15 -2.25 -14.14
C GLN A 58 -2.71 -3.71 -14.14
N LEU A 59 -3.20 -4.48 -15.12
CA LEU A 59 -2.84 -5.89 -15.28
C LEU A 59 -1.32 -6.13 -15.18
N GLY A 60 -0.94 -7.06 -14.31
CA GLY A 60 0.45 -7.48 -14.09
C GLY A 60 1.33 -6.50 -13.34
N ILE A 61 0.82 -5.36 -12.86
CA ILE A 61 1.58 -4.43 -12.01
C ILE A 61 1.29 -4.75 -10.54
N PRO A 62 2.29 -5.20 -9.75
CA PRO A 62 2.05 -5.57 -8.36
C PRO A 62 1.66 -4.40 -7.47
N GLU A 63 0.75 -4.69 -6.53
CA GLU A 63 0.38 -3.84 -5.40
C GLU A 63 0.71 -4.54 -4.08
N GLN A 64 0.92 -3.75 -3.02
CA GLN A 64 1.08 -4.27 -1.67
C GLN A 64 -0.27 -4.46 -1.00
N PHE A 65 -0.46 -5.62 -0.37
CA PHE A 65 -1.61 -5.94 0.47
C PHE A 65 -1.17 -6.36 1.86
N TRP A 66 -1.97 -6.03 2.88
CA TRP A 66 -1.93 -6.67 4.18
C TRP A 66 -2.79 -7.92 4.17
N VAL A 67 -2.28 -9.02 4.70
CA VAL A 67 -3.01 -10.28 4.79
C VAL A 67 -2.82 -10.93 6.16
N GLU A 68 -3.82 -11.68 6.61
CA GLU A 68 -3.73 -12.51 7.81
C GLU A 68 -3.04 -13.84 7.49
N ASP A 69 -2.08 -14.23 8.34
CA ASP A 69 -1.55 -15.58 8.42
C ASP A 69 -2.41 -16.37 9.40
N TRP A 70 -3.16 -17.36 8.91
CA TRP A 70 -4.19 -18.04 9.69
C TRP A 70 -3.63 -19.00 10.73
N GLY A 71 -2.42 -19.51 10.52
CA GLY A 71 -1.70 -20.33 11.49
C GLY A 71 -1.21 -19.55 12.72
N THR A 72 -0.81 -18.29 12.53
CA THR A 72 -0.25 -17.44 13.59
C THR A 72 -1.19 -16.33 14.07
N ARG A 73 -2.27 -16.05 13.32
CA ARG A 73 -3.19 -14.90 13.51
C ARG A 73 -2.48 -13.55 13.49
N SER A 74 -1.36 -13.48 12.77
CA SER A 74 -0.57 -12.26 12.57
C SER A 74 -0.82 -11.68 11.18
N HIS A 75 -0.56 -10.39 11.00
CA HIS A 75 -0.68 -9.75 9.69
C HIS A 75 0.70 -9.58 9.06
N ARG A 76 0.79 -9.82 7.75
CA ARG A 76 2.02 -9.65 6.97
C ARG A 76 1.73 -8.90 5.67
N PRO A 77 2.66 -8.09 5.16
CA PRO A 77 2.51 -7.53 3.83
C PRO A 77 2.89 -8.57 2.76
N ILE A 78 2.16 -8.58 1.65
CA ILE A 78 2.48 -9.34 0.44
C ILE A 78 2.45 -8.44 -0.79
N GLN A 79 3.03 -8.90 -1.88
CA GLN A 79 2.87 -8.30 -3.21
C GLN A 79 1.94 -9.20 -4.03
N ALA A 80 0.97 -8.60 -4.72
CA ALA A 80 0.05 -9.32 -5.59
C ALA A 80 -0.24 -8.50 -6.85
N SER A 81 -0.32 -9.17 -7.99
CA SER A 81 -0.61 -8.51 -9.27
C SER A 81 -2.06 -8.76 -9.70
N PRO A 82 -2.75 -7.75 -10.27
CA PRO A 82 -4.01 -7.98 -10.97
C PRO A 82 -3.77 -8.94 -12.14
N ARG A 83 -4.47 -10.08 -12.13
CA ARG A 83 -4.47 -11.06 -13.23
C ARG A 83 -5.79 -11.08 -14.02
N TYR A 84 -6.84 -10.46 -13.48
CA TYR A 84 -8.08 -10.16 -14.20
C TYR A 84 -8.57 -8.79 -13.76
N VAL A 85 -9.02 -7.98 -14.73
CA VAL A 85 -9.66 -6.68 -14.49
C VAL A 85 -10.94 -6.68 -15.30
N GLY A 86 -12.07 -6.67 -14.59
CA GLY A 86 -13.41 -6.68 -15.14
C GLY A 86 -14.16 -5.36 -14.92
N ASP A 87 -15.47 -5.40 -15.14
CA ASP A 87 -16.36 -4.26 -14.95
C ASP A 87 -16.72 -4.07 -13.47
N HIS A 88 -16.86 -5.16 -12.70
CA HIS A 88 -17.25 -5.15 -11.28
C HIS A 88 -16.19 -5.78 -10.36
N VAL A 89 -15.11 -6.34 -10.91
CA VAL A 89 -14.12 -7.07 -10.13
C VAL A 89 -12.69 -6.89 -10.61
N VAL A 90 -11.75 -6.98 -9.68
CA VAL A 90 -10.33 -7.15 -9.97
C VAL A 90 -9.82 -8.36 -9.18
N VAL A 91 -9.23 -9.33 -9.88
CA VAL A 91 -8.65 -10.52 -9.23
C VAL A 91 -7.14 -10.35 -9.15
N TYR A 92 -6.64 -10.22 -7.93
CA TYR A 92 -5.23 -10.17 -7.57
C TYR A 92 -4.73 -11.55 -7.16
N VAL A 93 -3.50 -11.88 -7.56
CA VAL A 93 -2.83 -13.14 -7.17
C VAL A 93 -1.47 -12.81 -6.58
N GLU A 94 -1.15 -13.39 -5.42
CA GLU A 94 0.15 -13.26 -4.75
C GLU A 94 1.31 -13.53 -5.74
N GLU A 95 2.36 -12.71 -5.68
CA GLU A 95 3.52 -12.87 -6.54
C GLU A 95 4.27 -14.17 -6.27
N TYR A 96 4.87 -14.74 -7.32
CA TYR A 96 5.68 -15.97 -7.25
C TYR A 96 4.91 -17.23 -6.81
N VAL A 97 3.59 -17.25 -6.95
CA VAL A 97 2.77 -18.46 -6.78
C VAL A 97 2.22 -18.97 -8.10
N GLU A 98 2.11 -20.30 -8.20
CA GLU A 98 1.46 -20.95 -9.34
C GLU A 98 -0.06 -21.05 -9.12
N LEU A 99 -0.83 -20.44 -10.01
CA LEU A 99 -2.27 -20.58 -10.14
C LEU A 99 -2.61 -20.53 -11.63
N SER A 100 -3.51 -21.39 -12.09
CA SER A 100 -3.83 -21.46 -13.51
C SER A 100 -4.58 -20.21 -13.98
N ASP A 101 -4.21 -19.68 -15.14
CA ASP A 101 -4.92 -18.55 -15.75
C ASP A 101 -6.39 -18.90 -16.03
N TYR A 102 -6.69 -20.17 -16.30
CA TYR A 102 -8.06 -20.65 -16.43
C TYR A 102 -8.88 -20.39 -15.17
N THR A 103 -8.34 -20.70 -13.98
CA THR A 103 -9.03 -20.46 -12.69
C THR A 103 -9.32 -18.98 -12.50
N VAL A 104 -8.34 -18.11 -12.78
CA VAL A 104 -8.49 -16.66 -12.63
C VAL A 104 -9.52 -16.10 -13.61
N LEU A 105 -9.47 -16.53 -14.88
CA LEU A 105 -10.42 -16.11 -15.91
C LEU A 105 -11.84 -16.61 -15.64
N ASP A 106 -12.00 -17.88 -15.22
CA ASP A 106 -13.30 -18.46 -14.88
C ASP A 106 -13.92 -17.74 -13.68
N LEU A 107 -13.14 -17.47 -12.63
CA LEU A 107 -13.57 -16.66 -11.49
C LEU A 107 -14.01 -15.26 -11.91
N GLY A 108 -13.11 -14.49 -12.55
CA GLY A 108 -13.39 -13.10 -12.91
C GLY A 108 -14.60 -12.95 -13.82
N SER A 109 -14.68 -13.76 -14.88
CA SER A 109 -15.80 -13.70 -15.83
C SER A 109 -17.13 -14.13 -15.24
N LYS A 110 -17.16 -15.15 -14.38
CA LYS A 110 -18.39 -15.54 -13.66
C LYS A 110 -18.76 -14.52 -12.60
N PHE A 111 -17.79 -13.87 -11.98
CA PHE A 111 -18.08 -12.81 -11.02
C PHE A 111 -18.83 -11.66 -11.69
N ASP A 112 -18.27 -11.08 -12.74
CA ASP A 112 -18.92 -10.00 -13.49
C ASP A 112 -20.26 -10.42 -14.11
N GLY A 113 -20.28 -11.56 -14.81
CA GLY A 113 -21.42 -11.93 -15.66
C GLY A 113 -22.56 -12.63 -14.93
N ILE A 114 -22.30 -13.19 -13.75
CA ILE A 114 -23.27 -14.05 -13.04
C ILE A 114 -23.38 -13.66 -11.58
N ILE A 115 -22.30 -13.73 -10.81
CA ILE A 115 -22.35 -13.60 -9.34
C ILE A 115 -22.78 -12.19 -8.95
N TYR A 116 -22.09 -11.17 -9.47
CA TYR A 116 -22.36 -9.78 -9.15
C TYR A 116 -23.81 -9.38 -9.43
N PRO A 117 -24.36 -9.53 -10.66
CA PRO A 117 -25.74 -9.15 -10.93
C PRO A 117 -26.75 -10.02 -10.15
N THR A 118 -26.46 -11.30 -9.90
CA THR A 118 -27.37 -12.18 -9.15
C THR A 118 -27.46 -11.77 -7.68
N LEU A 119 -26.32 -11.59 -7.01
CA LEU A 119 -26.29 -11.26 -5.59
C LEU A 119 -26.74 -9.83 -5.33
N THR A 120 -26.34 -8.86 -6.14
CA THR A 120 -26.81 -7.47 -5.97
C THR A 120 -28.31 -7.33 -6.24
N THR A 121 -28.88 -8.11 -7.16
CA THR A 121 -30.34 -8.18 -7.35
C THR A 121 -31.06 -8.78 -6.14
N ALA A 122 -30.50 -9.83 -5.54
CA ALA A 122 -31.15 -10.56 -4.46
C ALA A 122 -30.99 -9.88 -3.09
N LEU A 123 -29.82 -9.29 -2.83
CA LEU A 123 -29.41 -8.81 -1.51
C LEU A 123 -29.30 -7.28 -1.45
N GLY A 124 -29.21 -6.61 -2.59
CA GLY A 124 -28.86 -5.19 -2.71
C GLY A 124 -27.38 -4.99 -3.00
N SER A 125 -26.98 -3.74 -3.24
CA SER A 125 -25.60 -3.40 -3.58
C SER A 125 -24.69 -3.26 -2.36
N GLU A 126 -23.40 -3.50 -2.60
CA GLU A 126 -22.23 -3.07 -1.86
C GLU A 126 -22.06 -1.52 -1.86
N PRO A 127 -21.06 -0.97 -1.14
CA PRO A 127 -20.64 0.42 -1.34
C PRO A 127 -20.11 0.61 -2.78
N ASP A 128 -20.72 1.54 -3.52
CA ASP A 128 -20.30 1.87 -4.88
C ASP A 128 -20.43 3.41 -5.15
N PRO A 129 -19.33 4.15 -5.35
CA PRO A 129 -17.95 3.69 -5.32
C PRO A 129 -17.53 3.23 -3.91
N GLY A 130 -16.50 2.39 -3.89
CA GLY A 130 -15.85 1.93 -2.68
C GLY A 130 -15.15 3.02 -1.87
N VAL A 131 -14.63 2.67 -0.70
CA VAL A 131 -13.91 3.61 0.18
C VAL A 131 -12.61 4.15 -0.43
N ASP A 132 -12.03 3.43 -1.41
CA ASP A 132 -10.88 3.87 -2.22
C ASP A 132 -11.28 4.62 -3.49
N GLY A 133 -12.60 4.72 -3.76
CA GLY A 133 -13.16 5.34 -4.96
C GLY A 133 -13.18 4.43 -6.19
N ASP A 134 -12.78 3.16 -6.10
CA ASP A 134 -12.96 2.18 -7.19
C ASP A 134 -14.40 1.64 -7.19
N HIS A 135 -14.92 1.31 -8.37
CA HIS A 135 -16.27 0.76 -8.55
C HIS A 135 -16.27 -0.78 -8.56
N ARG A 136 -15.10 -1.39 -8.30
CA ARG A 136 -14.88 -2.84 -8.41
C ARG A 136 -14.52 -3.43 -7.06
N ILE A 137 -14.99 -4.64 -6.84
CA ILE A 137 -14.55 -5.47 -5.72
C ILE A 137 -13.17 -6.04 -6.00
N ALA A 138 -12.26 -5.97 -5.04
CA ALA A 138 -10.98 -6.66 -5.12
C ALA A 138 -11.09 -8.08 -4.53
N ILE A 139 -10.66 -9.08 -5.31
CA ILE A 139 -10.48 -10.45 -4.84
C ILE A 139 -8.99 -10.73 -4.73
N LEU A 140 -8.49 -11.01 -3.53
CA LEU A 140 -7.08 -11.37 -3.33
C LEU A 140 -6.89 -12.86 -3.10
N ILE A 141 -6.11 -13.51 -3.96
CA ILE A 141 -5.76 -14.92 -3.84
C ILE A 141 -4.34 -15.04 -3.29
N TYR A 142 -4.20 -15.62 -2.10
CA TYR A 142 -2.91 -15.82 -1.43
C TYR A 142 -2.90 -17.12 -0.60
N ASP A 143 -1.72 -17.58 -0.18
CA ASP A 143 -1.63 -18.72 0.75
C ASP A 143 -1.93 -18.28 2.19
N PHE A 144 -3.07 -18.76 2.70
CA PHE A 144 -3.54 -18.43 4.05
C PHE A 144 -2.61 -18.97 5.15
N ASN A 145 -1.72 -19.91 4.82
CA ASN A 145 -0.88 -20.62 5.78
C ASN A 145 -1.71 -21.23 6.94
N ASP A 146 -2.88 -21.78 6.60
CA ASP A 146 -3.80 -22.39 7.56
C ASP A 146 -3.38 -23.85 7.86
N PRO A 147 -2.95 -24.20 9.08
CA PRO A 147 -2.55 -25.56 9.40
C PRO A 147 -3.71 -26.57 9.44
N THR A 148 -4.96 -26.12 9.50
CA THR A 148 -6.13 -27.02 9.62
C THR A 148 -6.85 -27.30 8.31
N ASP A 149 -6.51 -26.62 7.22
CA ASP A 149 -7.19 -26.78 5.92
C ASP A 149 -8.72 -26.56 6.05
N SER A 150 -9.12 -25.60 6.89
CA SER A 150 -10.52 -25.38 7.28
C SER A 150 -11.05 -24.02 6.90
N ILE A 151 -10.27 -23.22 6.16
CA ILE A 151 -10.66 -21.87 5.74
C ILE A 151 -10.29 -21.72 4.26
N ASP A 152 -11.31 -21.65 3.43
CA ASP A 152 -11.17 -21.57 1.96
C ASP A 152 -11.37 -20.16 1.41
N GLY A 153 -12.06 -19.30 2.15
CA GLY A 153 -12.29 -17.89 1.87
C GLY A 153 -12.38 -17.08 3.15
N SER A 154 -12.32 -15.76 3.03
CA SER A 154 -12.58 -14.87 4.15
C SER A 154 -12.94 -13.46 3.67
N PHE A 155 -13.84 -12.82 4.39
CA PHE A 155 -14.13 -11.39 4.28
C PHE A 155 -13.72 -10.67 5.56
N ASP A 156 -13.02 -9.54 5.42
CA ASP A 156 -12.63 -8.70 6.54
C ASP A 156 -13.23 -7.30 6.41
N TYR A 157 -14.26 -7.02 7.22
CA TYR A 157 -14.93 -5.72 7.22
C TYR A 157 -14.00 -4.54 7.55
N ARG A 158 -12.87 -4.78 8.23
CA ARG A 158 -11.89 -3.75 8.60
C ARG A 158 -11.22 -3.14 7.36
N ASP A 159 -11.22 -3.84 6.22
CA ASP A 159 -10.72 -3.31 4.96
C ASP A 159 -11.61 -2.19 4.41
N MET A 160 -12.88 -2.11 4.80
CA MET A 160 -13.80 -1.05 4.40
C MET A 160 -13.88 0.11 5.40
N ASP A 161 -13.01 0.16 6.42
CA ASP A 161 -12.94 1.28 7.37
C ASP A 161 -11.69 2.14 7.15
N LEU A 162 -11.92 3.43 6.86
CA LEU A 162 -10.86 4.42 6.69
C LEU A 162 -10.27 4.92 8.02
N SER A 163 -10.86 4.54 9.16
CA SER A 163 -10.40 4.95 10.49
C SER A 163 -8.95 4.55 10.76
N VAL A 164 -8.28 5.35 11.57
CA VAL A 164 -6.87 5.09 11.93
C VAL A 164 -6.70 3.90 12.89
N GLY A 165 -7.79 3.27 13.32
CA GLY A 165 -7.79 2.17 14.28
C GLY A 165 -7.35 0.82 13.71
N PHE A 166 -7.35 0.68 12.37
CA PHE A 166 -7.02 -0.57 11.68
C PHE A 166 -5.71 -0.43 10.89
N PRO A 167 -4.55 -0.74 11.52
CA PRO A 167 -3.24 -0.52 10.91
C PRO A 167 -2.92 -1.47 9.74
N TYR A 168 -3.66 -2.58 9.62
CA TYR A 168 -3.47 -3.61 8.59
C TYR A 168 -4.65 -3.70 7.61
N SER A 169 -5.42 -2.61 7.49
CA SER A 169 -6.51 -2.49 6.52
C SER A 169 -5.96 -2.17 5.12
N ASN A 170 -6.50 -2.83 4.10
CA ASN A 170 -6.26 -2.57 2.69
C ASN A 170 -7.11 -1.42 2.12
N ARG A 171 -8.00 -0.85 2.95
CA ARG A 171 -8.78 0.36 2.66
C ARG A 171 -9.54 0.29 1.34
N ARG A 172 -10.21 -0.84 1.07
CA ARG A 172 -11.01 -1.11 -0.12
C ARG A 172 -12.02 -2.23 0.11
N GLU A 173 -13.06 -2.26 -0.69
CA GLU A 173 -14.07 -3.33 -0.73
C GLU A 173 -13.43 -4.60 -1.31
N MET A 174 -13.10 -5.53 -0.43
CA MET A 174 -12.38 -6.73 -0.83
C MET A 174 -12.69 -7.96 0.01
N PHE A 175 -12.32 -9.11 -0.54
CA PHE A 175 -12.28 -10.38 0.16
C PHE A 175 -11.15 -11.28 -0.37
N TYR A 176 -10.92 -12.38 0.33
CA TYR A 176 -9.77 -13.23 0.16
C TYR A 176 -10.18 -14.65 -0.18
N LEU A 177 -9.42 -15.31 -1.07
CA LEU A 177 -9.58 -16.74 -1.36
C LEU A 177 -8.26 -17.48 -1.09
N ASN A 178 -8.36 -18.65 -0.47
CA ASN A 178 -7.20 -19.44 -0.13
C ASN A 178 -6.62 -20.13 -1.37
N LEU A 179 -5.39 -19.78 -1.74
CA LEU A 179 -4.66 -20.37 -2.86
C LEU A 179 -4.62 -21.90 -2.80
N ARG A 180 -4.48 -22.49 -1.61
CA ARG A 180 -4.41 -23.95 -1.44
C ARG A 180 -5.76 -24.62 -1.75
N ALA A 181 -6.87 -23.98 -1.41
CA ALA A 181 -8.21 -24.44 -1.78
C ALA A 181 -8.37 -24.46 -3.31
N LEU A 182 -8.00 -23.37 -3.98
CA LEU A 182 -8.11 -23.24 -5.43
C LEU A 182 -7.16 -24.15 -6.22
N ARG A 183 -6.02 -24.54 -5.61
CA ARG A 183 -5.14 -25.56 -6.20
C ARG A 183 -5.71 -26.97 -6.06
N THR A 184 -6.46 -27.22 -5.00
CA THR A 184 -7.07 -28.52 -4.72
C THR A 184 -8.33 -28.73 -5.55
N ASP A 185 -9.18 -27.72 -5.63
CA ASP A 185 -10.36 -27.68 -6.50
C ASP A 185 -10.45 -26.36 -7.27
N PRO A 186 -9.86 -26.27 -8.47
CA PRO A 186 -9.92 -25.07 -9.30
C PRO A 186 -11.33 -24.58 -9.64
N TYR A 187 -12.35 -25.45 -9.57
CA TYR A 187 -13.73 -25.10 -9.93
C TYR A 187 -14.52 -24.49 -8.78
N CYS A 188 -13.99 -24.49 -7.55
CA CYS A 188 -14.67 -23.92 -6.39
C CYS A 188 -14.56 -22.38 -6.33
N ALA A 189 -13.59 -21.77 -7.02
CA ALA A 189 -13.28 -20.34 -6.90
C ALA A 189 -14.50 -19.41 -7.08
N PRO A 190 -15.38 -19.59 -8.09
CA PRO A 190 -16.57 -18.76 -8.23
C PRO A 190 -17.58 -18.94 -7.08
N ASN A 191 -17.70 -20.15 -6.52
CA ASN A 191 -18.62 -20.40 -5.42
C ASN A 191 -18.13 -19.75 -4.13
N LEU A 192 -16.82 -19.86 -3.84
CA LEU A 192 -16.21 -19.18 -2.70
C LEU A 192 -16.34 -17.66 -2.84
N ALA A 193 -16.06 -17.11 -4.03
CA ALA A 193 -16.24 -15.68 -4.27
C ALA A 193 -17.69 -15.21 -4.09
N ALA A 194 -18.68 -16.02 -4.47
CA ALA A 194 -20.08 -15.71 -4.20
C ALA A 194 -20.41 -15.73 -2.70
N HIS A 195 -19.82 -16.66 -1.94
CA HIS A 195 -19.94 -16.71 -0.49
C HIS A 195 -19.36 -15.45 0.15
N GLU A 196 -18.10 -15.13 -0.14
CA GLU A 196 -17.43 -13.96 0.46
C GLU A 196 -18.04 -12.63 0.02
N PHE A 197 -18.52 -12.52 -1.22
CA PHE A 197 -19.22 -11.31 -1.64
C PHE A 197 -20.57 -11.13 -0.92
N THR A 198 -21.22 -12.23 -0.54
CA THR A 198 -22.44 -12.17 0.27
C THR A 198 -22.17 -11.56 1.63
N HIS A 199 -21.06 -11.94 2.28
CA HIS A 199 -20.62 -11.33 3.53
C HIS A 199 -20.44 -9.82 3.41
N LEU A 200 -19.73 -9.38 2.38
CA LEU A 200 -19.50 -7.96 2.12
C LEU A 200 -20.82 -7.19 1.98
N ILE A 201 -21.74 -7.65 1.12
CA ILE A 201 -23.05 -7.00 0.92
C ILE A 201 -23.84 -6.96 2.22
N VAL A 202 -23.95 -8.09 2.93
CA VAL A 202 -24.73 -8.17 4.18
C VAL A 202 -24.13 -7.28 5.26
N HIS A 203 -22.80 -7.24 5.39
CA HIS A 203 -22.11 -6.36 6.32
C HIS A 203 -22.43 -4.90 6.02
N TYR A 204 -22.26 -4.45 4.78
CA TYR A 204 -22.55 -3.08 4.39
C TYR A 204 -24.00 -2.69 4.72
N ARG A 205 -24.95 -3.55 4.35
CA ARG A 205 -26.37 -3.25 4.47
C ARG A 205 -26.90 -3.34 5.90
N GLY A 206 -26.40 -4.31 6.67
CA GLY A 206 -26.86 -4.59 8.02
C GLY A 206 -26.12 -3.80 9.09
N VAL A 207 -24.87 -3.40 8.85
CA VAL A 207 -24.01 -2.74 9.85
C VAL A 207 -23.71 -1.30 9.47
N MET A 208 -23.23 -1.05 8.25
CA MET A 208 -22.78 0.30 7.86
C MET A 208 -23.95 1.25 7.53
N LEU A 209 -25.05 0.72 6.99
CA LEU A 209 -26.24 1.51 6.70
C LEU A 209 -27.26 1.56 7.84
N ASP A 210 -27.11 0.77 8.91
CA ASP A 210 -28.08 0.78 10.02
C ASP A 210 -27.93 2.06 10.87
N PRO A 211 -28.92 2.97 10.87
CA PRO A 211 -28.86 4.19 11.66
C PRO A 211 -28.98 3.94 13.17
N SER A 212 -29.35 2.73 13.60
CA SER A 212 -29.50 2.39 15.01
C SER A 212 -28.17 2.14 15.73
N GLY A 213 -27.08 1.94 14.97
CA GLY A 213 -25.75 1.62 15.49
C GLY A 213 -25.68 0.24 16.18
N ARG A 214 -26.66 -0.63 15.94
CA ARG A 214 -26.64 -2.02 16.43
C ARG A 214 -26.06 -2.87 15.31
N SER A 215 -24.91 -3.50 15.56
CA SER A 215 -24.45 -4.58 14.68
C SER A 215 -25.40 -5.76 14.86
N GLU A 216 -26.14 -6.10 13.80
CA GLU A 216 -26.74 -7.44 13.71
C GLU A 216 -25.59 -8.44 13.52
N SER A 217 -25.60 -9.52 14.30
CA SER A 217 -24.66 -10.63 14.07
C SER A 217 -24.90 -11.20 12.67
N GLU A 218 -23.84 -11.55 11.95
CA GLU A 218 -23.97 -12.25 10.69
C GLU A 218 -24.88 -13.47 10.86
N PRO A 219 -25.88 -13.65 9.99
CA PRO A 219 -26.84 -14.74 10.14
C PRO A 219 -26.13 -16.09 10.07
N ALA A 220 -26.59 -17.07 10.85
CA ALA A 220 -25.90 -18.35 11.05
C ALA A 220 -25.67 -19.18 9.77
N TRP A 221 -26.31 -18.86 8.64
CA TRP A 221 -26.07 -19.50 7.34
C TRP A 221 -24.86 -18.91 6.59
N LEU A 222 -24.31 -17.80 7.08
CA LEU A 222 -23.08 -17.16 6.62
C LEU A 222 -21.86 -17.53 7.46
N VAL A 223 -21.97 -18.42 8.45
CA VAL A 223 -20.77 -18.80 9.22
C VAL A 223 -19.73 -19.42 8.27
N GLU A 224 -18.48 -18.94 8.40
CA GLU A 224 -17.29 -19.35 7.63
C GLU A 224 -17.28 -20.85 7.31
N GLY A 225 -16.97 -21.17 6.05
CA GLY A 225 -16.86 -22.54 5.51
C GLY A 225 -15.52 -23.19 5.80
#